data_AF-A0AAU7R3P4-F1
#
_entry.id   AF-A0AAU7R3P4-F1
#
_cell.length_a   1.000
_cell.length_b   1.000
_cell.length_c   1.000
_cell.angle_alpha   90.00
_cell.angle_beta   90.00
_cell.angle_gamma   90.00
#
_symmetry.space_group_name_H-M   'P 1'
#
loop_
_entity.id
_entity.type
_entity.pdbx_description
1 polymer ?
#
loop_
_entity_poly.entity_id
_entity_poly.type
_entity_poly.pdbx_seq_one_letter_code
_entity_poly.pdbx_strand_id
1 'polypeptide(L)'
;METLRALAARLDEAGATLATLARTVTATDPPHPAFGAHATGRPGEVGRALHRQWTLATADRAREAQAAAARMAAAAAALRSAADRYAAADDAVARRLAREA
;
A
#
# COMPACT_ATOMS: atom_id res chain seq x y z
N MET A 1 -19.49 12.03 -11.81
CA MET A 1 -18.45 10.98 -11.80
C MET A 1 -17.11 11.41 -11.21
N GLU A 2 -16.83 12.71 -11.14
CA GLU A 2 -15.56 13.26 -10.64
C GLU A 2 -15.20 12.82 -9.21
N THR A 3 -16.19 12.73 -8.30
CA THR A 3 -15.95 12.27 -6.93
C THR A 3 -15.38 10.85 -6.85
N LEU A 4 -15.83 9.92 -7.70
CA LEU A 4 -15.28 8.55 -7.74
C LEU A 4 -13.84 8.55 -8.27
N ARG A 5 -13.54 9.40 -9.25
CA ARG A 5 -12.18 9.56 -9.81
C ARG A 5 -11.24 10.18 -8.79
N ALA A 6 -11.68 11.20 -8.07
CA ALA A 6 -10.92 11.83 -6.99
C ALA A 6 -10.64 10.84 -5.84
N LEU A 7 -11.63 10.02 -5.45
CA LEU A 7 -11.42 8.99 -4.43
C LEU A 7 -10.43 7.91 -4.89
N ALA A 8 -10.53 7.48 -6.15
CA ALA A 8 -9.59 6.52 -6.74
C ALA A 8 -8.15 7.07 -6.72
N ALA A 9 -7.95 8.35 -7.08
CA ALA A 9 -6.64 8.99 -7.04
C ALA A 9 -6.06 9.05 -5.61
N ARG A 10 -6.89 9.36 -4.61
CA ARG A 10 -6.47 9.36 -3.19
C ARG A 10 -6.07 7.97 -2.70
N LEU A 11 -6.74 6.92 -3.16
CA LEU A 11 -6.38 5.55 -2.83
C LEU A 11 -5.05 5.14 -3.47
N ASP A 12 -4.80 5.54 -4.72
CA ASP A 12 -3.51 5.31 -5.38
C ASP A 12 -2.37 6.03 -4.65
N GLU A 13 -2.58 7.28 -4.23
CA GLU A 13 -1.59 8.05 -3.46
C GLU A 13 -1.30 7.42 -2.09
N ALA A 14 -2.34 7.00 -1.37
CA ALA A 14 -2.19 6.28 -0.11
C ALA A 14 -1.47 4.94 -0.30
N GLY A 15 -1.80 4.19 -1.35
CA GLY A 15 -1.15 2.94 -1.71
C GLY A 15 0.32 3.13 -2.07
N ALA A 16 0.66 4.16 -2.85
CA ALA A 16 2.02 4.52 -3.20
C ALA A 16 2.86 4.90 -1.97
N THR A 17 2.25 5.60 -1.01
CA THR A 17 2.87 5.93 0.28
C THR A 17 3.20 4.67 1.06
N LEU A 18 2.26 3.74 1.20
CA LEU A 18 2.48 2.46 1.89
C LEU A 18 3.53 1.59 1.20
N ALA A 19 3.51 1.51 -0.13
CA ALA A 19 4.51 0.78 -0.90
C ALA A 19 5.91 1.38 -0.73
N THR A 20 6.01 2.70 -0.62
CA THR A 20 7.27 3.39 -0.32
C THR A 20 7.75 3.09 1.09
N LEU A 21 6.87 3.20 2.09
CA LEU A 21 7.19 2.84 3.48
C LEU A 21 7.68 1.40 3.63
N ALA A 22 7.06 0.45 2.92
CA ALA A 22 7.47 -0.95 2.93
C ALA A 22 8.91 -1.15 2.43
N ARG A 23 9.32 -0.36 1.43
CA ARG A 23 10.69 -0.38 0.90
C ARG A 23 11.68 0.34 1.82
N THR A 24 11.30 1.48 2.37
CA THR A 24 12.22 2.27 3.20
C THR A 24 12.48 1.61 4.54
N VAL A 25 11.47 1.01 5.19
CA VAL A 25 11.64 0.39 6.51
C VAL A 25 12.67 -0.74 6.49
N THR A 26 12.71 -1.52 5.41
CA THR A 26 13.69 -2.60 5.23
C THR A 26 15.06 -2.08 4.81
N ALA A 27 15.12 -0.98 4.05
CA ALA A 27 16.37 -0.36 3.63
C ALA A 27 17.10 0.36 4.77
N THR A 28 16.38 0.84 5.79
CA THR A 28 16.94 1.53 6.95
C THR A 28 17.12 0.63 8.17
N ASP A 29 17.04 -0.69 8.01
CA ASP A 29 17.16 -1.61 9.14
C ASP A 29 18.55 -1.49 9.81
N PRO A 30 18.61 -1.27 11.13
CA PRO A 30 19.88 -1.12 11.83
C PRO A 30 20.71 -2.42 11.75
N PRO A 31 22.03 -2.32 11.50
CA PRO A 31 22.86 -3.50 11.32
C PRO A 31 23.05 -4.25 12.65
N HIS A 32 23.40 -5.54 12.58
CA HIS A 32 23.69 -6.41 13.74
C HIS A 32 24.49 -5.77 14.90
N PRO A 33 25.55 -4.96 14.66
CA PRO A 33 26.30 -4.31 15.74
C PRO A 33 25.45 -3.39 16.62
N ALA A 34 24.41 -2.75 16.07
CA ALA A 34 23.53 -1.84 16.80
C ALA A 34 22.73 -2.55 17.91
N PHE A 35 22.60 -3.87 17.83
CA PHE A 35 21.94 -4.70 18.84
C PHE A 35 22.92 -5.33 19.85
N GLY A 36 24.20 -4.97 19.81
CA GLY A 36 25.20 -5.58 20.71
C GLY A 36 25.52 -7.04 20.36
N ALA A 37 25.22 -7.49 19.14
CA ALA A 37 25.40 -8.87 18.69
C ALA A 37 26.85 -9.39 18.76
N HIS A 38 27.83 -8.47 18.82
CA HIS A 38 29.26 -8.75 18.95
C HIS A 38 29.75 -8.86 20.39
N ALA A 39 28.92 -8.55 21.39
CA ALA A 39 29.28 -8.77 22.79
C ALA A 39 29.48 -10.27 23.07
N THR A 40 30.35 -10.60 24.02
CA THR A 40 30.61 -11.99 24.41
C THR A 40 29.56 -12.49 25.41
N GLY A 41 29.30 -13.80 25.42
CA GLY A 41 28.40 -14.44 26.38
C GLY A 41 26.93 -14.07 26.19
N ARG A 42 26.19 -14.02 27.30
CA ARG A 42 24.73 -13.77 27.31
C ARG A 42 24.30 -12.48 26.60
N PRO A 43 24.97 -11.32 26.78
CA PRO A 43 24.60 -10.10 26.05
C PRO A 43 24.65 -10.24 24.52
N GLY A 44 25.64 -10.94 23.98
CA GLY A 44 25.73 -11.18 22.54
C GLY A 44 24.65 -12.12 22.02
N GLU A 45 24.30 -13.14 22.79
CA GLU A 45 23.17 -14.03 22.46
C GLU A 45 21.86 -13.25 22.40
N VAL A 46 21.60 -12.39 23.40
CA VAL A 46 20.43 -11.50 23.44
C VAL A 46 20.44 -10.55 22.26
N GLY A 47 21.58 -9.92 21.94
CA GLY A 47 21.71 -9.01 20.81
C GLY A 47 21.41 -9.67 19.46
N ARG A 48 21.90 -10.90 19.25
CA ARG A 48 21.59 -11.69 18.05
C ARG A 48 20.11 -12.09 18.00
N ALA A 49 19.51 -12.47 19.13
CA ALA A 49 18.10 -12.81 19.21
C ALA A 49 17.21 -11.59 18.90
N LEU A 50 17.53 -10.44 19.47
CA LEU A 50 16.82 -9.18 19.25
C LEU A 50 16.92 -8.73 17.79
N HIS A 51 18.10 -8.79 17.19
CA HIS A 51 18.24 -8.50 15.76
C HIS A 51 17.39 -9.44 14.90
N ARG A 52 17.37 -10.76 15.17
CA ARG A 52 16.51 -11.69 14.41
C ARG A 52 15.03 -11.33 14.56
N GLN A 53 14.57 -11.03 15.77
CA GLN A 53 13.19 -10.62 16.00
C GLN A 53 12.85 -9.31 15.28
N TRP A 54 13.76 -8.33 15.30
CA TRP A 54 13.63 -7.09 14.57
C TRP A 54 13.47 -7.33 13.08
N THR A 55 14.41 -8.04 12.44
CA THR A 55 14.37 -8.33 11.00
C THR A 55 13.09 -9.08 10.60
N LEU A 56 12.63 -10.04 11.41
CA LEU A 56 11.38 -10.75 11.14
C LEU A 56 10.18 -9.81 11.21
N ALA A 57 10.09 -9.01 12.28
CA ALA A 57 8.99 -8.07 12.48
C ALA A 57 8.94 -6.96 11.41
N THR A 58 10.09 -6.41 11.02
CA THR A 58 10.15 -5.38 9.96
C THR A 58 9.83 -5.97 8.59
N ALA A 59 10.29 -7.19 8.30
CA ALA A 59 9.92 -7.89 7.08
C ALA A 59 8.42 -8.22 7.01
N ASP A 60 7.81 -8.67 8.12
CA ASP A 60 6.37 -8.90 8.20
C ASP A 60 5.59 -7.60 7.99
N ARG A 61 5.99 -6.52 8.67
CA ARG A 61 5.32 -5.23 8.53
C ARG A 61 5.46 -4.64 7.12
N ALA A 62 6.59 -4.86 6.45
CA ALA A 62 6.77 -4.49 5.05
C ALA A 62 5.84 -5.29 4.12
N ARG A 63 5.69 -6.60 4.35
CA ARG A 63 4.72 -7.44 3.60
C ARG A 63 3.28 -6.99 3.82
N GLU A 64 2.90 -6.69 5.06
CA GLU A 64 1.57 -6.17 5.40
C GLU A 64 1.29 -4.85 4.67
N ALA A 65 2.26 -3.94 4.67
CA ALA A 65 2.14 -2.64 3.99
C ALA A 65 2.01 -2.81 2.46
N GLN A 66 2.75 -3.74 1.84
CA GLN A 66 2.59 -4.07 0.42
C GLN A 66 1.20 -4.66 0.12
N ALA A 67 0.72 -5.58 0.96
CA ALA A 67 -0.62 -6.16 0.80
C ALA A 67 -1.72 -5.09 0.91
N ALA A 68 -1.58 -4.14 1.85
CA ALA A 68 -2.49 -3.01 1.98
C ALA A 68 -2.45 -2.10 0.75
N ALA A 69 -1.26 -1.77 0.23
CA ALA A 69 -1.10 -0.98 -1.00
C ALA A 69 -1.78 -1.65 -2.20
N ALA A 70 -1.62 -2.98 -2.36
CA ALA A 70 -2.26 -3.73 -3.44
C ALA A 70 -3.80 -3.70 -3.33
N ARG A 71 -4.35 -3.80 -2.12
CA ARG A 71 -5.81 -3.67 -1.89
C ARG A 71 -6.31 -2.27 -2.24
N MET A 72 -5.56 -1.22 -1.91
CA MET A 72 -5.91 0.16 -2.27
C MET A 72 -5.94 0.35 -3.80
N ALA A 73 -4.94 -0.17 -4.51
CA ALA A 73 -4.89 -0.11 -5.97
C ALA A 73 -6.08 -0.85 -6.63
N ALA A 74 -6.44 -2.02 -6.09
CA ALA A 74 -7.62 -2.77 -6.55
C ALA A 74 -8.93 -1.97 -6.32
N ALA A 75 -9.07 -1.33 -5.17
CA ALA A 75 -10.22 -0.47 -4.88
C ALA A 75 -10.28 0.77 -5.80
N ALA A 76 -9.14 1.42 -6.05
CA ALA A 76 -9.05 2.53 -7.00
C ALA A 76 -9.46 2.11 -8.42
N ALA A 77 -9.01 0.94 -8.88
CA ALA A 77 -9.42 0.39 -10.18
C ALA A 77 -10.93 0.11 -10.26
N ALA A 78 -11.51 -0.46 -9.19
CA ALA A 78 -12.95 -0.70 -9.11
C ALA A 78 -13.77 0.60 -9.18
N LEU A 79 -13.31 1.66 -8.49
CA LEU A 79 -13.94 2.98 -8.52
C LEU A 79 -13.88 3.62 -9.91
N ARG A 80 -12.75 3.54 -10.60
CA ARG A 80 -12.64 3.99 -12.00
C ARG A 80 -13.60 3.24 -12.92
N SER A 81 -13.64 1.91 -12.81
CA SER A 81 -14.56 1.09 -13.59
C SER A 81 -16.03 1.44 -13.33
N ALA A 82 -16.40 1.66 -12.07
CA ALA A 82 -17.74 2.15 -11.73
C ALA A 82 -17.97 3.54 -12.35
N ALA A 83 -16.97 4.42 -12.30
CA ALA A 83 -17.08 5.76 -12.84
C ALA A 83 -17.39 5.77 -14.35
N ASP A 84 -16.70 4.90 -15.09
CA ASP A 84 -16.85 4.79 -16.54
C ASP A 84 -18.19 4.16 -16.93
N ARG A 85 -18.67 3.16 -16.16
CA ARG A 85 -19.99 2.55 -16.40
C ARG A 85 -21.14 3.53 -16.21
N TYR A 86 -21.09 4.36 -15.17
CA TYR A 86 -22.11 5.38 -14.96
C TYR A 86 -22.07 6.45 -16.05
N ALA A 87 -20.89 6.95 -16.42
CA ALA A 87 -20.76 7.90 -17.53
C ALA A 87 -21.34 7.35 -18.85
N ALA A 88 -21.03 6.09 -19.17
CA ALA A 88 -21.56 5.44 -20.36
C ALA A 88 -23.10 5.28 -20.33
N ALA A 89 -23.67 5.02 -19.14
CA ALA A 89 -25.12 4.95 -18.97
C ALA A 89 -25.77 6.32 -19.16
N ASP A 90 -25.21 7.37 -18.58
CA ASP A 90 -25.68 8.76 -18.72
C ASP A 90 -25.64 9.19 -20.20
N ASP A 91 -24.55 8.90 -20.91
CA ASP A 91 -24.39 9.20 -22.35
C ASP A 91 -25.39 8.42 -23.21
N ALA A 92 -25.72 7.18 -22.85
CA ALA A 92 -26.72 6.39 -23.56
C ALA A 92 -28.13 6.97 -23.39
N VAL A 93 -28.47 7.42 -22.18
CA VAL A 93 -29.76 8.08 -21.89
C VAL A 93 -29.84 9.42 -22.61
N ALA A 94 -28.81 10.26 -22.55
CA ALA A 94 -28.78 11.56 -23.23
C ALA A 94 -29.00 11.42 -24.75
N ARG A 95 -28.33 10.45 -25.39
CA ARG A 95 -28.52 10.15 -26.82
C ARG A 95 -29.90 9.58 -27.15
N ARG A 96 -30.59 8.96 -26.20
CA ARG A 96 -31.96 8.49 -26.40
C ARG A 96 -32.94 9.65 -26.34
N LEU A 97 -32.84 10.50 -25.32
CA LEU A 97 -33.70 11.67 -25.16
C LEU A 97 -33.57 12.63 -26.35
N ALA A 98 -32.35 12.87 -26.84
CA ALA A 98 -32.11 13.71 -28.02
C ALA A 98 -32.66 13.12 -29.33
N ARG A 99 -32.98 11.83 -29.39
CA ARG A 99 -33.62 11.18 -30.55
C ARG A 99 -35.14 11.14 -30.44
N GLU A 100 -35.68 11.34 -29.24
CA GLU A 100 -37.13 11.33 -28.97
C GLU A 100 -37.73 12.76 -29.00
N ALA A 101 -36.90 13.80 -29.12
CA ALA A 101 -37.26 15.22 -29.25
C ALA A 101 -37.11 15.70 -30.70
#